data_AF-A0A6G9J712-F1
#
_entry.id   AF-A0A6G9J712-F1
#
_cell.length_a   1.000
_cell.length_b   1.000
_cell.length_c   1.000
_cell.angle_alpha   90.00
_cell.angle_beta   90.00
_cell.angle_gamma   90.00
#
_symmetry.space_group_name_H-M   'P 1'
#
loop_
_entity.id
_entity.type
_entity.pdbx_description
1 polymer ?
#
loop_
_entity_poly.entity_id
_entity_poly.type
_entity_poly.pdbx_seq_one_letter_code
_entity_poly.pdbx_strand_id
1 'polypeptide(L)'
;MNLAYETQSIAERREQLRKEGKIELPLNVDTRKYLLSFIRYRDVLISLPLLIAGIVALYIIHRTGIGINSQNVIVCFAPWATFLLLLTIQHPDRKNISFFEHRIVWRIKYNNRQKLFVYTKGDLMGNKKEKDVREQLGISNIYSDCYETTDKRLVKVIKVSSINLSLLNNKEKRMIFQAYETFLNDLPKNLTLQISQIAQPVNLKNYFLFIQEKTSREQDMAKKLLAKGYLDFIDDIQKSKNMVSRNRYVIISKPFTAQNRESVLEELDRQAKILVSQIENMLGGRFQLKAEILNNEELFHLIYTCVDYENAQVNAEIKTSTFPITLGEETYREMKKRWEKEVTEKII
;
A
#
# COMPACT_ATOMS: atom_id res chain seq x y z
N MET A 1 -7.16 -21.83 8.26
CA MET A 1 -8.05 -22.54 9.21
C MET A 1 -7.98 -24.01 8.86
N ASN A 2 -7.40 -24.86 9.72
CA ASN A 2 -7.02 -26.23 9.37
C ASN A 2 -8.24 -27.10 9.02
N LEU A 3 -8.14 -27.86 7.91
CA LEU A 3 -9.18 -28.80 7.45
C LEU A 3 -9.56 -29.86 8.52
N ALA A 4 -8.72 -30.08 9.53
CA ALA A 4 -8.97 -31.02 10.62
C ALA A 4 -10.17 -30.64 11.52
N TYR A 5 -10.59 -29.38 11.52
CA TYR A 5 -11.67 -28.88 12.38
C TYR A 5 -13.08 -29.13 11.84
N GLU A 6 -13.23 -29.55 10.58
CA GLU A 6 -14.54 -29.67 9.91
C GLU A 6 -15.25 -31.02 10.16
N THR A 7 -14.51 -32.07 10.54
CA THR A 7 -15.05 -33.44 10.64
C THR A 7 -15.27 -33.94 12.07
N GLN A 8 -14.90 -33.16 13.09
CA GLN A 8 -14.99 -33.57 14.51
C GLN A 8 -16.31 -33.17 15.16
N SER A 9 -16.71 -33.93 16.18
CA SER A 9 -17.90 -33.58 16.98
C SER A 9 -17.65 -32.31 17.81
N ILE A 10 -18.68 -31.48 17.99
CA ILE A 10 -18.54 -30.13 18.57
C ILE A 10 -18.06 -30.16 20.03
N ALA A 11 -18.36 -31.23 20.77
CA ALA A 11 -17.87 -31.43 22.13
C ALA A 11 -16.34 -31.58 22.14
N GLU A 12 -15.79 -32.41 21.26
CA GLU A 12 -14.35 -32.65 21.12
C GLU A 12 -13.62 -31.37 20.66
N ARG A 13 -14.22 -30.64 19.72
CA ARG A 13 -13.68 -29.35 19.25
C ARG A 13 -13.64 -28.30 20.34
N ARG A 14 -14.68 -28.19 21.17
CA ARG A 14 -14.70 -27.25 22.32
C ARG A 14 -13.67 -27.64 23.38
N GLU A 15 -13.51 -28.92 23.68
CA GLU A 15 -12.48 -29.38 24.61
C GLU A 15 -11.07 -29.10 24.10
N GLN A 16 -10.81 -29.31 22.80
CA GLN A 16 -9.51 -28.99 22.20
C GLN A 16 -9.22 -27.49 22.20
N LEU A 17 -10.19 -26.64 21.82
CA LEU A 17 -10.04 -25.19 21.90
C LEU A 17 -9.78 -24.72 23.34
N ARG A 18 -10.43 -25.35 24.32
CA ARG A 18 -10.20 -25.09 25.74
C ARG A 18 -8.79 -25.52 26.19
N LYS A 19 -8.28 -26.64 25.68
CA LYS A 19 -6.87 -27.08 25.88
C LYS A 19 -5.87 -26.10 25.24
N GLU A 20 -6.22 -25.49 24.11
CA GLU A 20 -5.42 -24.47 23.43
C GLU A 20 -5.59 -23.05 24.01
N GLY A 21 -6.40 -22.86 25.05
CA GLY A 21 -6.66 -21.54 25.65
C GLY A 21 -7.48 -20.59 24.78
N LYS A 22 -8.13 -21.10 23.73
CA LYS A 22 -8.96 -20.33 22.80
C LYS A 22 -10.44 -20.50 23.13
N ILE A 23 -11.19 -19.40 23.08
CA ILE A 23 -12.63 -19.41 23.31
C ILE A 23 -13.31 -18.97 22.00
N GLU A 24 -14.17 -19.85 21.45
CA GLU A 24 -15.04 -19.45 20.35
C GLU A 24 -16.13 -18.52 20.90
N LEU A 25 -16.09 -17.26 20.50
CA LEU A 25 -17.16 -16.31 20.76
C LEU A 25 -18.40 -16.72 19.94
N PRO A 26 -19.60 -16.80 20.55
CA PRO A 26 -20.81 -17.01 19.79
C PRO A 26 -21.05 -15.78 18.91
N LEU A 27 -20.71 -15.90 17.62
CA LEU A 27 -20.77 -14.81 16.63
C LEU A 27 -22.17 -14.27 16.36
N ASN A 28 -23.22 -15.01 16.74
CA ASN A 28 -24.58 -14.65 16.39
C ASN A 28 -25.38 -14.26 17.63
N VAL A 29 -25.53 -12.95 17.83
CA VAL A 29 -26.54 -12.39 18.73
C VAL A 29 -27.92 -12.64 18.10
N ASP A 30 -28.87 -13.21 18.85
CA ASP A 30 -30.22 -13.45 18.35
C ASP A 30 -31.03 -12.16 18.32
N THR A 31 -31.35 -11.68 17.12
CA THR A 31 -32.11 -10.44 16.90
C THR A 31 -33.62 -10.65 16.79
N ARG A 32 -34.11 -11.90 16.92
CA ARG A 32 -35.53 -12.22 16.70
C ARG A 32 -36.39 -11.84 17.92
N LYS A 33 -37.62 -11.39 17.65
CA LYS A 33 -38.63 -11.08 18.68
C LYS A 33 -39.40 -12.35 19.08
N TYR A 34 -39.48 -12.59 20.38
CA TYR A 34 -40.16 -13.72 21.01
C TYR A 34 -41.47 -13.25 21.64
N LEU A 35 -42.54 -14.03 21.46
CA LEU A 35 -43.85 -13.76 22.07
C LEU A 35 -43.93 -14.38 23.47
N LEU A 36 -43.36 -15.58 23.60
CA LEU A 36 -43.04 -16.27 24.85
C LEU A 36 -41.59 -16.73 24.75
N SER A 37 -40.92 -16.99 25.89
CA SER A 37 -39.49 -17.39 25.91
C SER A 37 -39.14 -18.54 24.96
N PHE A 38 -40.11 -19.37 24.57
CA PHE A 38 -39.98 -20.51 23.67
C PHE A 38 -40.68 -20.34 22.29
N ILE A 39 -41.49 -19.30 22.06
CA ILE A 39 -42.24 -19.09 20.79
C ILE A 39 -41.81 -17.79 20.11
N ARG A 40 -41.32 -17.88 18.86
CA ARG A 40 -40.98 -16.71 18.03
C ARG A 40 -42.22 -16.16 17.33
N TYR A 41 -42.28 -14.84 17.19
CA TYR A 41 -43.37 -14.18 16.46
C TYR A 41 -43.53 -14.71 15.03
N ARG A 42 -42.40 -14.95 14.34
CA ARG A 42 -42.38 -15.48 12.97
C ARG A 42 -42.95 -16.90 12.86
N ASP A 43 -42.76 -17.74 13.87
CA ASP A 43 -43.22 -19.13 13.84
C ASP A 43 -44.76 -19.19 13.98
N VAL A 44 -45.34 -18.29 14.77
CA VAL A 44 -46.80 -18.09 14.85
C VAL A 44 -47.35 -17.68 13.49
N LEU A 45 -46.69 -16.72 12.82
CA LEU A 45 -47.10 -16.23 11.51
C LEU A 45 -47.02 -17.31 10.42
N ILE A 46 -45.98 -18.15 10.43
CA ILE A 46 -45.84 -19.29 9.50
C ILE A 46 -46.93 -20.35 9.76
N SER A 47 -47.34 -20.56 11.01
CA SER A 47 -48.37 -21.54 11.38
C SER A 47 -49.81 -21.08 11.10
N LEU A 48 -50.03 -19.79 10.83
CA LEU A 48 -51.34 -19.14 10.72
C LEU A 48 -52.26 -19.75 9.63
N PRO A 49 -51.78 -20.14 8.44
CA PRO A 49 -52.63 -20.80 7.43
C PRO A 49 -53.24 -22.11 7.94
N LEU A 50 -52.50 -22.85 8.77
CA LEU A 50 -52.94 -24.13 9.31
C LEU A 50 -53.95 -23.95 10.44
N LEU A 51 -53.83 -22.86 11.21
CA LEU A 51 -54.83 -22.43 12.17
C LEU A 51 -56.15 -22.05 11.46
N ILE A 52 -56.06 -21.26 10.38
CA ILE A 52 -57.25 -20.90 9.57
C ILE A 52 -57.91 -22.16 9.01
N ALA A 53 -57.12 -23.10 8.47
CA ALA A 53 -57.66 -24.37 7.98
C ALA A 53 -58.39 -25.17 9.07
N GLY A 54 -57.87 -25.19 10.30
CA GLY A 54 -58.54 -25.79 11.46
C GLY A 54 -59.86 -25.11 11.82
N ILE A 55 -59.92 -23.78 11.77
CA ILE A 55 -61.15 -23.00 11.98
C ILE A 55 -62.18 -23.30 10.89
N VAL A 56 -61.75 -23.36 9.63
CA VAL A 56 -62.63 -23.69 8.50
C VAL A 56 -63.16 -25.12 8.60
N ALA A 57 -62.32 -26.08 8.99
CA ALA A 57 -62.74 -27.46 9.22
C ALA A 57 -63.80 -27.56 10.34
N LEU A 58 -63.59 -26.85 11.44
CA LEU A 58 -64.53 -26.79 12.55
C LEU A 58 -65.85 -26.13 12.13
N TYR A 59 -65.80 -25.08 11.31
CA TYR A 59 -66.98 -24.44 10.73
C TYR A 59 -67.78 -25.40 9.83
N ILE A 60 -67.09 -26.20 9.00
CA ILE A 60 -67.73 -27.21 8.15
C ILE A 60 -68.42 -28.29 9.00
N ILE A 61 -67.75 -28.78 10.06
CA ILE A 61 -68.32 -29.80 10.98
C ILE A 61 -69.57 -29.27 11.68
N HIS A 62 -69.58 -27.99 12.06
CA HIS A 62 -70.76 -27.38 12.65
C HIS A 62 -71.93 -27.28 11.65
N ARG A 63 -71.63 -27.02 10.37
CA ARG A 63 -72.60 -26.95 9.27
C ARG A 63 -73.21 -28.30 8.89
N THR A 64 -72.51 -29.42 9.13
CA THR A 64 -72.98 -30.78 8.83
C THR A 64 -73.81 -31.41 9.95
N GLY A 65 -74.11 -30.66 11.03
CA GLY A 65 -75.01 -31.10 12.09
C GLY A 65 -74.36 -31.99 13.16
N ILE A 66 -73.04 -32.15 13.14
CA ILE A 66 -72.30 -32.85 14.19
C ILE A 66 -72.07 -31.85 15.33
N GLY A 67 -72.52 -32.19 16.54
CA GLY A 67 -72.33 -31.35 17.72
C GLY A 67 -70.84 -31.04 17.99
N ILE A 68 -70.55 -29.82 18.47
CA ILE A 68 -69.20 -29.42 18.84
C ILE A 68 -68.85 -30.11 20.16
N ASN A 69 -68.25 -31.30 20.06
CA ASN A 69 -67.66 -32.00 21.20
C ASN A 69 -66.18 -31.60 21.37
N SER A 70 -65.67 -31.66 22.59
CA SER A 70 -64.26 -31.35 22.92
C SER A 70 -63.28 -32.16 22.06
N GLN A 71 -63.63 -33.41 21.75
CA GLN A 71 -62.85 -34.29 20.86
C GLN A 71 -62.74 -33.74 19.43
N ASN A 72 -63.83 -33.23 18.86
CA ASN A 72 -63.85 -32.72 17.48
C ASN A 72 -63.01 -31.44 17.34
N VAL A 73 -62.99 -30.60 18.38
CA VAL A 73 -62.14 -29.41 18.44
C VAL A 73 -60.67 -29.80 18.48
N ILE A 74 -60.30 -30.77 19.31
CA ILE A 74 -58.92 -31.25 19.42
C ILE A 74 -58.43 -31.81 18.08
N VAL A 75 -59.26 -32.60 17.38
CA VAL A 75 -58.90 -33.18 16.09
C VAL A 75 -58.67 -32.10 15.02
N CYS A 76 -59.49 -31.05 14.99
CA CYS A 76 -59.35 -29.97 14.01
C CYS A 76 -58.07 -29.13 14.21
N PHE A 77 -57.67 -28.91 15.47
CA PHE A 77 -56.49 -28.10 15.80
C PHE A 77 -55.21 -28.92 16.00
N ALA A 78 -55.29 -30.25 16.10
CA ALA A 78 -54.12 -31.12 16.27
C ALA A 78 -53.05 -30.94 15.17
N PRO A 79 -53.38 -30.81 13.87
CA PRO A 79 -52.39 -30.53 12.83
C PRO A 79 -51.66 -29.19 13.05
N TRP A 80 -52.36 -28.17 13.52
CA TRP A 80 -51.75 -26.87 13.81
C TRP A 80 -50.85 -26.94 15.04
N ALA A 81 -51.32 -27.56 16.13
CA ALA A 81 -50.56 -27.69 17.36
C ALA A 81 -49.28 -28.51 17.17
N THR A 82 -49.36 -29.64 16.45
CA THR A 82 -48.19 -30.49 16.13
C THR A 82 -47.18 -29.76 15.24
N PHE A 83 -47.65 -29.00 14.24
CA PHE A 83 -46.78 -28.20 13.37
C PHE A 83 -46.07 -27.07 14.15
N LEU A 84 -46.79 -26.40 15.05
CA LEU A 84 -46.22 -25.36 15.90
C LEU A 84 -45.15 -25.93 16.84
N LEU A 85 -45.39 -27.11 17.42
CA LEU A 85 -44.40 -27.82 18.24
C LEU A 85 -43.15 -28.19 17.43
N LEU A 86 -43.31 -28.63 16.17
CA LEU A 86 -42.17 -28.94 15.31
C LEU A 86 -41.35 -27.68 14.96
N LEU A 87 -41.98 -26.51 14.87
CA LEU A 87 -41.30 -25.23 14.63
C LEU A 87 -40.51 -24.72 15.86
N THR A 88 -40.92 -25.10 17.08
CA THR A 88 -40.22 -24.70 18.32
C THR A 88 -38.95 -25.51 18.57
N ILE A 89 -38.78 -26.68 17.93
CA ILE A 89 -37.55 -27.45 18.00
C ILE A 89 -36.40 -26.65 17.36
N GLN A 90 -35.43 -26.29 18.19
CA GLN A 90 -34.26 -25.52 17.78
C GLN A 90 -33.15 -26.43 17.23
N HIS A 91 -32.32 -25.90 16.34
CA HIS A 91 -31.11 -26.59 15.90
C HIS A 91 -30.14 -26.75 17.08
N PRO A 92 -29.47 -27.92 17.26
CA PRO A 92 -28.54 -28.16 18.37
C PRO A 92 -27.44 -27.09 18.44
N ASP A 93 -26.90 -26.70 17.28
CA ASP A 93 -25.77 -25.74 17.21
C ASP A 93 -26.18 -24.28 17.05
N ARG A 94 -27.36 -24.02 16.47
CA ARG A 94 -27.81 -22.68 16.06
C ARG A 94 -29.23 -22.42 16.54
N LYS A 95 -29.34 -21.94 17.78
CA LYS A 95 -30.63 -21.65 18.44
C LYS A 95 -31.56 -20.72 17.64
N ASN A 96 -31.00 -19.91 16.75
CA ASN A 96 -31.74 -18.99 15.89
C ASN A 96 -32.43 -19.65 14.67
N ILE A 97 -32.21 -20.94 14.40
CA ILE A 97 -32.78 -21.65 13.24
C ILE A 97 -33.79 -22.71 13.72
N SER A 98 -34.99 -22.72 13.13
CA SER A 98 -35.98 -23.79 13.37
C SER A 98 -35.57 -25.09 12.67
N PHE A 99 -35.96 -26.22 13.24
CA PHE A 99 -35.81 -27.54 12.64
C PHE A 99 -36.36 -27.61 11.20
N PHE A 100 -37.52 -26.99 10.95
CA PHE A 100 -38.15 -26.94 9.62
C PHE A 100 -37.31 -26.14 8.61
N GLU A 101 -36.76 -24.99 9.04
CA GLU A 101 -35.90 -24.16 8.20
C GLU A 101 -34.65 -24.95 7.77
N HIS A 102 -34.01 -25.66 8.68
CA HIS A 102 -32.79 -26.41 8.39
C HIS A 102 -33.05 -27.68 7.55
N ARG A 103 -34.01 -28.53 7.91
CA ARG A 103 -34.19 -29.81 7.19
C ARG A 103 -34.86 -29.68 5.83
N ILE A 104 -35.84 -28.80 5.71
CA ILE A 104 -36.73 -28.75 4.54
C ILE A 104 -36.37 -27.56 3.66
N VAL A 105 -36.43 -26.34 4.21
CA VAL A 105 -36.22 -25.11 3.42
C VAL A 105 -34.82 -25.06 2.82
N TRP A 106 -33.80 -25.43 3.58
CA TRP A 106 -32.43 -25.41 3.07
C TRP A 106 -32.17 -26.48 2.03
N ARG A 107 -32.79 -27.66 2.14
CA ARG A 107 -32.68 -28.72 1.15
C ARG A 107 -33.29 -28.29 -0.19
N ILE A 108 -34.44 -27.63 -0.15
CA ILE A 108 -35.08 -27.03 -1.33
C ILE A 108 -34.20 -25.94 -1.93
N LYS A 109 -33.74 -24.98 -1.11
CA LYS A 109 -32.84 -23.92 -1.57
C LYS A 109 -31.54 -24.47 -2.15
N TYR A 110 -30.98 -25.52 -1.56
CA TYR A 110 -29.77 -26.18 -2.04
C TYR A 110 -29.99 -26.81 -3.42
N ASN A 111 -31.12 -27.48 -3.62
CA ASN A 111 -31.43 -28.09 -4.90
C ASN A 111 -31.67 -27.06 -6.01
N ASN A 112 -32.23 -25.90 -5.65
CA ASN A 112 -32.48 -24.79 -6.57
C ASN A 112 -31.27 -23.87 -6.78
N ARG A 113 -30.15 -24.07 -6.08
CA ARG A 113 -28.92 -23.28 -6.29
C ARG A 113 -28.27 -23.70 -7.61
N GLN A 114 -27.79 -22.72 -8.37
CA GLN A 114 -26.91 -23.00 -9.51
C GLN A 114 -25.63 -23.64 -8.97
N LYS A 115 -25.34 -24.87 -9.42
CA LYS A 115 -24.21 -25.68 -8.93
C LYS A 115 -22.88 -25.34 -9.62
N LEU A 116 -22.83 -24.25 -10.41
CA LEU A 116 -21.61 -23.77 -11.02
C LEU A 116 -20.82 -22.97 -9.96
N PHE A 117 -20.04 -23.68 -9.15
CA PHE A 117 -19.12 -23.06 -8.22
C PHE A 117 -17.85 -22.66 -8.99
N VAL A 118 -17.82 -21.43 -9.48
CA VAL A 118 -16.56 -20.85 -9.97
C VAL A 118 -15.73 -20.48 -8.74
N TYR A 119 -14.50 -20.97 -8.67
CA TYR A 119 -13.54 -20.56 -7.66
C TYR A 119 -13.09 -19.13 -7.97
N THR A 120 -13.89 -18.13 -7.61
CA THR A 120 -13.43 -16.74 -7.59
C THR A 120 -12.67 -16.54 -6.30
N LYS A 121 -11.35 -16.43 -6.43
CA LYS A 121 -10.45 -16.15 -5.32
C LYS A 121 -10.75 -14.73 -4.82
N GLY A 122 -11.66 -14.63 -3.85
CA GLY A 122 -11.98 -13.42 -3.10
C GLY A 122 -12.69 -12.34 -3.93
N ASP A 123 -14.01 -12.26 -3.81
CA ASP A 123 -14.63 -10.95 -3.99
C ASP A 123 -15.87 -10.77 -3.10
N LEU A 124 -16.03 -9.52 -2.65
CA LEU A 124 -17.18 -8.90 -1.97
C LEU A 124 -17.22 -8.91 -0.44
N MET A 125 -16.26 -8.18 0.14
CA MET A 125 -16.56 -7.20 1.19
C MET A 125 -16.24 -5.80 0.65
N GLY A 126 -17.18 -5.22 -0.12
CA GLY A 126 -17.15 -3.84 -0.59
C GLY A 126 -16.23 -3.58 -1.80
N ASN A 127 -16.83 -3.15 -2.91
CA ASN A 127 -16.14 -2.52 -4.06
C ASN A 127 -15.44 -1.22 -3.64
N LYS A 128 -14.37 -1.32 -2.85
CA LYS A 128 -13.28 -0.37 -2.91
C LYS A 128 -12.27 -1.10 -3.78
N LYS A 129 -12.27 -0.81 -5.10
CA LYS A 129 -11.07 -1.10 -5.91
C LYS A 129 -9.92 -0.52 -5.08
N GLU A 130 -9.04 -1.36 -4.56
CA GLU A 130 -7.81 -0.87 -3.98
C GLU A 130 -7.18 -0.03 -5.08
N LYS A 131 -7.17 1.29 -4.86
CA LYS A 131 -6.58 2.22 -5.81
C LYS A 131 -5.15 1.76 -6.02
N ASP A 132 -4.74 1.63 -7.28
CA ASP A 132 -3.35 1.37 -7.61
C ASP A 132 -2.49 2.36 -6.81
N VAL A 133 -1.38 1.90 -6.25
CA VAL A 133 -0.45 2.73 -5.48
C VAL A 133 -0.09 3.98 -6.29
N ARG A 134 0.05 3.85 -7.62
CA ARG A 134 0.27 4.97 -8.53
C ARG A 134 -0.88 6.00 -8.52
N GLU A 135 -2.12 5.53 -8.56
CA GLU A 135 -3.31 6.40 -8.49
C GLU A 135 -3.42 7.09 -7.12
N GLN A 136 -3.01 6.43 -6.04
CA GLN A 136 -2.91 7.05 -4.71
C GLN A 136 -1.84 8.15 -4.66
N LEU A 137 -0.72 7.95 -5.35
CA LEU A 137 0.35 8.94 -5.49
C LEU A 137 0.01 10.06 -6.49
N GLY A 138 -1.14 9.97 -7.18
CA GLY A 138 -1.56 10.94 -8.18
C GLY A 138 -0.80 10.84 -9.51
N ILE A 139 -0.22 9.68 -9.80
CA ILE A 139 0.55 9.41 -11.02
C ILE A 139 -0.25 8.46 -11.90
N SER A 140 -0.56 8.90 -13.12
CA SER A 140 -1.27 8.09 -14.11
C SER A 140 -0.31 7.26 -14.96
N ASN A 141 0.82 7.83 -15.39
CA ASN A 141 1.81 7.12 -16.21
C ASN A 141 3.21 7.76 -16.14
N ILE A 142 4.24 7.02 -16.57
CA ILE A 142 5.57 7.54 -16.86
C ILE A 142 5.82 7.33 -18.35
N TYR A 143 5.96 8.41 -19.11
CA TYR A 143 6.05 8.35 -20.56
C TYR A 143 6.90 9.50 -21.12
N SER A 144 7.74 9.21 -22.12
CA SER A 144 8.63 10.18 -22.76
C SER A 144 9.42 11.06 -21.78
N ASP A 145 10.04 10.43 -20.79
CA ASP A 145 10.87 11.07 -19.77
C ASP A 145 10.09 12.16 -19.00
N CYS A 146 8.81 11.90 -18.74
CA CYS A 146 7.88 12.75 -18.01
C CYS A 146 6.96 11.90 -17.11
N TYR A 147 6.52 12.47 -16.00
CA TYR A 147 5.34 11.97 -15.29
C TYR A 147 4.07 12.55 -15.88
N GLU A 148 3.07 11.69 -15.99
CA GLU A 148 1.70 12.06 -16.20
C GLU A 148 0.98 11.93 -14.88
N THR A 149 0.36 13.00 -14.43
CA THR A 149 -0.38 13.03 -13.18
C THR A 149 -1.87 12.78 -13.41
N THR A 150 -2.58 12.36 -12.37
CA THR A 150 -4.05 12.14 -12.43
C THR A 150 -4.83 13.44 -12.65
N ASP A 151 -4.24 14.59 -12.28
CA ASP A 151 -4.79 15.94 -12.53
C ASP A 151 -4.45 16.49 -13.93
N LYS A 152 -4.00 15.63 -14.86
CA LYS A 152 -3.67 15.96 -16.26
C LYS A 152 -2.57 17.02 -16.39
N ARG A 153 -1.45 16.81 -15.70
CA ARG A 153 -0.23 17.57 -15.90
C ARG A 153 0.88 16.67 -16.42
N LEU A 154 1.72 17.23 -17.27
CA LEU A 154 3.00 16.67 -17.65
C LEU A 154 4.07 17.29 -16.75
N VAL A 155 4.89 16.45 -16.14
CA VAL A 155 5.94 16.87 -15.22
C VAL A 155 7.29 16.34 -15.72
N LYS A 156 8.25 17.24 -15.94
CA LYS A 156 9.65 16.89 -16.17
C LYS A 156 10.47 17.17 -14.92
N VAL A 157 11.41 16.27 -14.63
CA VAL A 157 12.33 16.39 -13.51
C VAL A 157 13.74 16.50 -14.04
N ILE A 158 14.44 17.54 -13.59
CA ILE A 158 15.83 17.83 -13.93
C ILE A 158 16.65 17.66 -12.67
N LYS A 159 17.64 16.77 -12.69
CA LYS A 159 18.61 16.62 -11.61
C LYS A 159 19.72 17.64 -11.79
N VAL A 160 20.08 18.33 -10.71
CA VAL A 160 21.09 19.39 -10.75
C VAL A 160 22.19 19.08 -9.73
N SER A 161 23.44 19.24 -10.17
CA SER A 161 24.61 19.15 -9.31
C SER A 161 24.63 20.27 -8.26
N SER A 162 25.59 20.22 -7.33
CA SER A 162 25.76 21.28 -6.32
C SER A 162 27.20 21.72 -6.19
N ILE A 163 27.37 22.95 -5.73
CA ILE A 163 28.67 23.53 -5.36
C ILE A 163 28.76 23.70 -3.84
N ASN A 164 29.98 23.53 -3.30
CA ASN A 164 30.22 23.73 -1.88
C ASN A 164 30.48 25.22 -1.61
N LEU A 165 29.50 25.90 -1.01
CA LEU A 165 29.60 27.32 -0.68
C LEU A 165 30.47 27.58 0.55
N SER A 166 30.60 26.62 1.48
CA SER A 166 31.27 26.84 2.76
C SER A 166 32.76 27.18 2.60
N LEU A 167 33.40 26.64 1.57
CA LEU A 167 34.82 26.87 1.25
C LEU A 167 35.07 28.16 0.45
N LEU A 168 34.03 28.92 0.11
CA LEU A 168 34.14 30.10 -0.74
C LEU A 168 34.29 31.38 0.08
N ASN A 169 35.02 32.34 -0.47
CA ASN A 169 35.13 33.67 0.12
C ASN A 169 33.82 34.46 -0.05
N ASN A 170 33.65 35.55 0.72
CA ASN A 170 32.41 36.32 0.71
C ASN A 170 32.11 37.01 -0.63
N LYS A 171 33.13 37.35 -1.42
CA LYS A 171 32.96 37.96 -2.75
C LYS A 171 32.40 36.95 -3.75
N GLU A 172 32.93 35.73 -3.74
CA GLU A 172 32.48 34.63 -4.58
C GLU A 172 31.07 34.18 -4.21
N LYS A 173 30.76 34.06 -2.92
CA LYS A 173 29.40 33.78 -2.45
C LYS A 173 28.40 34.79 -2.99
N ARG A 174 28.71 36.09 -2.89
CA ARG A 174 27.85 37.17 -3.42
C ARG A 174 27.65 37.05 -4.94
N MET A 175 28.71 36.78 -5.69
CA MET A 175 28.62 36.57 -7.14
C MET A 175 27.69 35.41 -7.49
N ILE A 176 27.80 34.29 -6.77
CA ILE A 176 26.93 33.11 -6.97
C ILE A 176 25.46 33.45 -6.65
N PHE A 177 25.20 34.16 -5.55
CA PHE A 177 23.83 34.55 -5.21
C PHE A 177 23.23 35.53 -6.21
N GLN A 178 24.02 36.49 -6.73
CA GLN A 178 23.59 37.39 -7.79
C GLN A 178 23.26 36.63 -9.08
N ALA A 179 24.11 35.68 -9.48
CA ALA A 179 23.85 34.84 -10.64
C ALA A 179 22.56 34.01 -10.48
N TYR A 180 22.33 33.47 -9.28
CA TYR A 180 21.10 32.75 -8.96
C TYR A 180 19.86 33.65 -8.98
N GLU A 181 19.96 34.89 -8.48
CA GLU A 181 18.90 35.89 -8.57
C GLU A 181 18.56 36.24 -10.02
N THR A 182 19.58 36.47 -10.87
CA THR A 182 19.39 36.70 -12.31
C THR A 182 18.69 35.50 -12.96
N PHE A 183 19.14 34.28 -12.68
CA PHE A 183 18.48 33.07 -13.18
C PHE A 183 17.00 33.01 -12.79
N LEU A 184 16.64 33.29 -11.53
CA LEU A 184 15.25 33.28 -11.09
C LEU A 184 14.41 34.35 -11.79
N ASN A 185 14.98 35.52 -12.05
CA ASN A 185 14.31 36.62 -12.75
C ASN A 185 14.10 36.32 -14.25
N ASP A 186 15.00 35.55 -14.86
CA ASP A 186 14.95 35.15 -16.28
C ASP A 186 13.96 33.99 -16.55
N LEU A 187 13.42 33.37 -15.50
CA LEU A 187 12.46 32.27 -15.66
C LEU A 187 11.15 32.74 -16.30
N PRO A 188 10.59 31.96 -17.25
CA PRO A 188 9.34 32.31 -17.89
C PRO A 188 8.17 32.29 -16.89
N LYS A 189 7.41 33.39 -16.82
CA LYS A 189 6.32 33.59 -15.83
C LYS A 189 5.19 32.56 -15.90
N ASN A 190 5.01 31.90 -17.04
CA ASN A 190 3.97 30.89 -17.26
C ASN A 190 4.42 29.47 -16.91
N LEU A 191 5.65 29.29 -16.43
CA LEU A 191 6.20 28.00 -16.05
C LEU A 191 6.03 27.75 -14.55
N THR A 192 5.42 26.62 -14.20
CA THR A 192 5.38 26.17 -12.80
C THR A 192 6.69 25.47 -12.48
N LEU A 193 7.60 26.16 -11.80
CA LEU A 193 8.89 25.62 -11.34
C LEU A 193 8.84 25.31 -9.84
N GLN A 194 9.31 24.11 -9.48
CA GLN A 194 9.46 23.66 -8.11
C GLN A 194 10.90 23.16 -7.90
N ILE A 195 11.54 23.58 -6.81
CA ILE A 195 12.86 23.10 -6.42
C ILE A 195 12.69 22.15 -5.24
N SER A 196 13.23 20.93 -5.36
CA SER A 196 13.14 19.91 -4.33
C SER A 196 14.52 19.35 -3.98
N GLN A 197 14.68 18.98 -2.71
CA GLN A 197 15.88 18.29 -2.22
C GLN A 197 15.45 16.96 -1.63
N ILE A 198 15.99 15.87 -2.17
CA ILE A 198 15.65 14.51 -1.73
C ILE A 198 16.93 13.84 -1.26
N ALA A 199 16.87 13.32 -0.04
CA ALA A 199 17.95 12.56 0.55
C ALA A 199 17.96 11.15 -0.08
N GLN A 200 19.10 10.71 -0.60
CA GLN A 200 19.28 9.40 -1.24
C GLN A 200 20.51 8.72 -0.67
N PRO A 201 20.46 7.40 -0.42
CA PRO A 201 21.62 6.68 0.10
C PRO A 201 22.79 6.78 -0.89
N VAL A 202 24.01 6.91 -0.36
CA VAL A 202 25.19 6.99 -1.23
C VAL A 202 25.56 5.60 -1.73
N ASN A 203 25.55 5.41 -3.04
CA ASN A 203 26.10 4.22 -3.67
C ASN A 203 27.60 4.41 -3.96
N LEU A 204 28.46 3.74 -3.19
CA LEU A 204 29.92 3.76 -3.37
C LEU A 204 30.45 2.62 -4.24
N LYS A 205 29.59 1.74 -4.79
CA LYS A 205 30.01 0.53 -5.51
C LYS A 205 31.01 0.79 -6.64
N ASN A 206 30.74 1.78 -7.48
CA ASN A 206 31.64 2.12 -8.59
C ASN A 206 32.99 2.68 -8.10
N TYR A 207 32.98 3.46 -7.02
CA TYR A 207 34.19 3.97 -6.41
C TYR A 207 35.01 2.85 -5.75
N PHE A 208 34.33 1.93 -5.05
CA PHE A 208 34.92 0.72 -4.51
C PHE A 208 35.60 -0.11 -5.60
N LEU A 209 34.91 -0.38 -6.71
CA LEU A 209 35.46 -1.12 -7.85
C LEU A 209 36.67 -0.41 -8.48
N PHE A 210 36.61 0.91 -8.62
CA PHE A 210 37.72 1.72 -9.11
C PHE A 210 38.98 1.60 -8.22
N ILE A 211 38.81 1.68 -6.90
CA ILE A 211 39.92 1.51 -5.95
C ILE A 211 40.42 0.06 -5.97
N GLN A 212 39.54 -0.92 -6.04
CA GLN A 212 39.89 -2.34 -6.13
C GLN A 212 40.73 -2.64 -7.38
N GLU A 213 40.34 -2.10 -8.53
CA GLU A 213 41.07 -2.21 -9.78
C GLU A 213 42.46 -1.57 -9.68
N LYS A 214 42.56 -0.35 -9.14
CA LYS A 214 43.86 0.31 -8.90
C LYS A 214 44.75 -0.49 -7.95
N THR A 215 44.18 -1.05 -6.89
CA THR A 215 44.91 -1.86 -5.90
C THR A 215 45.48 -3.12 -6.52
N SER A 216 44.75 -3.72 -7.47
CA SER A 216 45.16 -4.95 -8.16
C SER A 216 46.36 -4.73 -9.08
N ARG A 217 46.51 -3.52 -9.62
CA ARG A 217 47.62 -3.11 -10.51
C ARG A 217 48.85 -2.59 -9.75
N GLU A 218 48.70 -2.23 -8.48
CA GLU A 218 49.81 -1.74 -7.66
C GLU A 218 50.83 -2.85 -7.39
N GLN A 219 52.11 -2.51 -7.22
CA GLN A 219 53.16 -3.50 -6.91
C GLN A 219 53.66 -3.36 -5.46
N ASP A 220 53.60 -2.15 -4.91
CA ASP A 220 54.02 -1.85 -3.56
C ASP A 220 53.08 -2.48 -2.51
N MET A 221 53.66 -3.31 -1.62
CA MET A 221 52.91 -4.01 -0.58
C MET A 221 52.29 -3.06 0.45
N ALA A 222 52.99 -1.98 0.83
CA ALA A 222 52.49 -1.03 1.81
C ALA A 222 51.26 -0.28 1.28
N LYS A 223 51.30 0.14 0.01
CA LYS A 223 50.15 0.78 -0.65
C LYS A 223 48.97 -0.17 -0.82
N LYS A 224 49.22 -1.45 -1.12
CA LYS A 224 48.16 -2.48 -1.17
C LYS A 224 47.48 -2.65 0.18
N LEU A 225 48.25 -2.70 1.27
CA LEU A 225 47.70 -2.84 2.62
C LEU A 225 46.82 -1.64 2.99
N LEU A 226 47.28 -0.41 2.71
CA LEU A 226 46.50 0.80 2.92
C LEU A 226 45.22 0.82 2.09
N ALA A 227 45.31 0.45 0.81
CA ALA A 227 44.15 0.42 -0.08
C ALA A 227 43.12 -0.63 0.36
N LYS A 228 43.58 -1.79 0.85
CA LYS A 228 42.70 -2.81 1.43
C LYS A 228 41.95 -2.30 2.65
N GLY A 229 42.65 -1.67 3.60
CA GLY A 229 41.99 -1.05 4.76
C GLY A 229 41.00 0.05 4.39
N TYR A 230 41.27 0.79 3.31
CA TYR A 230 40.33 1.78 2.77
C TYR A 230 39.10 1.15 2.12
N LEU A 231 39.27 0.04 1.40
CA LEU A 231 38.16 -0.73 0.83
C LEU A 231 37.26 -1.30 1.94
N ASP A 232 37.85 -1.82 3.02
CA ASP A 232 37.11 -2.31 4.20
C ASP A 232 36.31 -1.18 4.84
N PHE A 233 36.90 0.02 4.96
CA PHE A 233 36.21 1.22 5.46
C PHE A 233 35.03 1.64 4.56
N ILE A 234 35.19 1.59 3.23
CA ILE A 234 34.10 1.87 2.28
C ILE A 234 32.95 0.86 2.44
N ASP A 235 33.29 -0.42 2.57
CA ASP A 235 32.31 -1.50 2.75
C ASP A 235 31.54 -1.33 4.08
N ASP A 236 32.23 -0.94 5.15
CA ASP A 236 31.60 -0.62 6.44
C ASP A 236 30.65 0.58 6.35
N ILE A 237 31.03 1.64 5.60
CA ILE A 237 30.12 2.76 5.34
C ILE A 237 28.88 2.28 4.58
N GLN A 238 29.07 1.48 3.54
CA GLN A 238 27.99 0.97 2.71
C GLN A 238 27.03 0.06 3.50
N LYS A 239 27.56 -0.81 4.37
CA LYS A 239 26.79 -1.66 5.29
C LYS A 239 26.06 -0.85 6.36
N SER A 240 26.71 0.19 6.89
CA SER A 240 26.12 1.02 7.94
C SER A 240 24.91 1.80 7.47
N LYS A 241 24.76 2.01 6.14
CA LYS A 241 23.63 2.71 5.50
C LYS A 241 23.37 4.14 5.99
N ASN A 242 24.15 4.64 6.94
CA ASN A 242 23.99 5.95 7.59
C ASN A 242 24.39 7.12 6.68
N MET A 243 25.14 6.86 5.61
CA MET A 243 25.62 7.91 4.72
C MET A 243 24.63 8.21 3.60
N VAL A 244 24.10 9.44 3.64
CA VAL A 244 23.06 9.91 2.72
C VAL A 244 23.56 11.15 1.98
N SER A 245 23.35 11.21 0.67
CA SER A 245 23.57 12.40 -0.14
C SER A 245 22.25 13.13 -0.37
N ARG A 246 22.30 14.46 -0.46
CA ARG A 246 21.12 15.26 -0.85
C ARG A 246 21.19 15.58 -2.34
N ASN A 247 20.33 14.94 -3.11
CA ASN A 247 20.16 15.24 -4.53
C ASN A 247 19.16 16.39 -4.69
N ARG A 248 19.44 17.27 -5.65
CA ARG A 248 18.67 18.48 -5.91
C ARG A 248 17.98 18.34 -7.26
N TYR A 249 16.70 18.67 -7.29
CA TYR A 249 15.87 18.52 -8.46
C TYR A 249 15.15 19.84 -8.75
N VAL A 250 15.12 20.21 -10.03
CA VAL A 250 14.26 21.26 -10.57
C VAL A 250 13.15 20.55 -11.33
N ILE A 251 11.92 20.79 -10.90
CA ILE A 251 10.72 20.14 -11.41
C ILE A 251 9.92 21.20 -12.14
N ILE A 252 9.57 20.90 -13.39
CA ILE A 252 8.72 21.75 -14.20
C ILE A 252 7.46 21.00 -14.59
N SER A 253 6.35 21.73 -14.68
CA SER A 253 5.08 21.10 -15.04
C SER A 253 4.16 22.00 -15.84
N LYS A 254 3.38 21.38 -16.72
CA LYS A 254 2.36 22.02 -17.55
C LYS A 254 1.07 21.21 -17.58
N PRO A 255 -0.10 21.85 -17.49
CA PRO A 255 -1.38 21.16 -17.70
C PRO A 255 -1.54 20.77 -19.17
N PHE A 256 -2.19 19.65 -19.43
CA PHE A 256 -2.52 19.21 -20.78
C PHE A 256 -3.98 18.76 -20.90
N THR A 257 -4.48 18.76 -22.14
CA THR A 257 -5.78 18.18 -22.52
C THR A 257 -5.50 17.02 -23.48
N ALA A 258 -6.42 16.04 -23.58
CA ALA A 258 -6.23 14.85 -24.41
C ALA A 258 -5.82 15.14 -25.86
N GLN A 259 -6.35 16.23 -26.45
CA GLN A 259 -6.06 16.65 -27.83
C GLN A 259 -4.69 17.32 -27.99
N ASN A 260 -4.17 17.98 -26.96
CA ASN A 260 -2.93 18.77 -27.02
C ASN A 260 -1.76 18.09 -26.29
N ARG A 261 -1.92 16.82 -25.93
CA ARG A 261 -0.93 16.09 -25.14
C ARG A 261 0.46 16.11 -25.79
N GLU A 262 0.53 15.86 -27.08
CA GLU A 262 1.78 15.75 -27.83
C GLU A 262 2.47 17.11 -28.01
N SER A 263 1.70 18.16 -28.35
CA SER A 263 2.24 19.52 -28.48
C SER A 263 2.75 20.08 -27.15
N VAL A 264 2.04 19.81 -26.04
CA VAL A 264 2.49 20.22 -24.70
C VAL A 264 3.74 19.46 -24.28
N LEU A 265 3.87 18.18 -24.65
CA LEU A 265 5.05 17.38 -24.39
C LEU A 265 6.28 17.95 -25.09
N GLU A 266 6.17 18.28 -26.39
CA GLU A 266 7.27 18.90 -27.16
C GLU A 266 7.67 20.27 -26.58
N GLU A 267 6.67 21.08 -26.20
CA GLU A 267 6.94 22.39 -25.62
C GLU A 267 7.65 22.27 -24.27
N LEU A 268 7.21 21.33 -23.42
CA LEU A 268 7.81 21.05 -22.12
C LEU A 268 9.24 20.53 -22.28
N ASP A 269 9.51 19.68 -23.28
CA ASP A 269 10.85 19.19 -23.58
C ASP A 269 11.79 20.31 -24.03
N ARG A 270 11.31 21.20 -24.92
CA ARG A 270 12.06 22.40 -25.31
C ARG A 270 12.37 23.28 -24.11
N GLN A 271 11.40 23.51 -23.24
CA GLN A 271 11.58 24.31 -22.02
C GLN A 271 12.59 23.65 -21.06
N ALA A 272 12.54 22.32 -20.89
CA ALA A 272 13.50 21.59 -20.07
C ALA A 272 14.92 21.74 -20.60
N LYS A 273 15.13 21.62 -21.93
CA LYS A 273 16.45 21.79 -22.56
C LYS A 273 16.99 23.22 -22.39
N ILE A 274 16.13 24.23 -22.54
CA ILE A 274 16.50 25.62 -22.28
C ILE A 274 16.92 25.80 -20.82
N LEU A 275 16.15 25.28 -19.87
CA LEU A 275 16.46 25.35 -18.45
C LEU A 275 17.77 24.66 -18.09
N VAL A 276 18.05 23.48 -18.66
CA VAL A 276 19.33 22.80 -18.49
C VAL A 276 20.47 23.72 -18.92
N SER A 277 20.38 24.29 -20.12
CA SER A 277 21.39 25.24 -20.62
C SER A 277 21.51 26.48 -19.74
N GLN A 278 20.41 27.05 -19.26
CA GLN A 278 20.43 28.19 -18.34
C GLN A 278 21.09 27.84 -17.01
N ILE A 279 20.80 26.66 -16.44
CA ILE A 279 21.41 26.21 -15.18
C ILE A 279 22.91 25.98 -15.35
N GLU A 280 23.34 25.38 -16.45
CA GLU A 280 24.75 25.11 -16.73
C GLU A 280 25.56 26.38 -16.98
N ASN A 281 24.95 27.37 -17.63
CA ASN A 281 25.57 28.66 -17.93
C ASN A 281 25.35 29.73 -16.85
N MET A 282 24.56 29.43 -15.79
CA MET A 282 24.25 30.39 -14.73
C MET A 282 25.51 30.87 -14.00
N LEU A 283 26.46 29.96 -13.78
CA LEU A 283 27.69 30.28 -13.07
C LEU A 283 28.84 30.49 -14.06
N GLY A 284 29.55 31.61 -13.91
CA GLY A 284 30.76 31.90 -14.67
C GLY A 284 32.05 31.42 -13.99
N GLY A 285 33.10 31.25 -14.80
CA GLY A 285 34.46 30.99 -14.32
C GLY A 285 34.68 29.53 -13.93
N ARG A 286 35.21 29.29 -12.72
CA ARG A 286 35.58 27.95 -12.22
C ARG A 286 34.43 27.15 -11.62
N PHE A 287 33.27 27.76 -11.46
CA PHE A 287 32.09 27.10 -10.89
C PHE A 287 31.17 26.73 -12.03
N GLN A 288 30.85 25.45 -12.14
CA GLN A 288 29.90 24.95 -13.13
C GLN A 288 28.89 24.07 -12.41
N LEU A 289 27.61 24.28 -12.72
CA LEU A 289 26.58 23.33 -12.39
C LEU A 289 26.34 22.46 -13.61
N LYS A 290 26.07 21.19 -13.38
CA LYS A 290 25.62 20.25 -14.40
C LYS A 290 24.15 19.92 -14.14
N ALA A 291 23.38 19.81 -15.21
CA ALA A 291 21.96 19.47 -15.12
C ALA A 291 21.61 18.36 -16.12
N GLU A 292 20.81 17.40 -15.69
CA GLU A 292 20.42 16.24 -16.48
C GLU A 292 18.93 15.99 -16.34
N ILE A 293 18.24 15.81 -17.48
CA ILE A 293 16.82 15.44 -17.50
C ILE A 293 16.72 13.96 -17.18
N LEU A 294 15.89 13.60 -16.20
CA LEU A 294 15.73 12.21 -15.81
C LEU A 294 15.00 11.41 -16.88
N ASN A 295 15.51 10.22 -17.18
CA ASN A 295 14.83 9.28 -18.06
C ASN A 295 13.70 8.51 -17.35
N ASN A 296 12.88 7.76 -18.09
CA ASN A 296 11.78 6.96 -17.54
C ASN A 296 12.18 6.02 -16.38
N GLU A 297 13.35 5.36 -16.46
CA GLU A 297 13.83 4.44 -15.42
C GLU A 297 14.24 5.22 -14.16
N GLU A 298 14.97 6.32 -14.32
CA GLU A 298 15.40 7.19 -13.23
C GLU A 298 14.23 7.87 -12.54
N LEU A 299 13.22 8.27 -13.31
CA LEU A 299 11.95 8.76 -12.79
C LEU A 299 11.26 7.67 -11.95
N PHE A 300 11.15 6.45 -12.47
CA PHE A 300 10.59 5.33 -11.69
C PHE A 300 11.36 5.10 -10.38
N HIS A 301 12.69 5.07 -10.43
CA HIS A 301 13.54 4.93 -9.25
C HIS A 301 13.39 6.09 -8.27
N LEU A 302 13.22 7.32 -8.76
CA LEU A 302 12.99 8.49 -7.92
C LEU A 302 11.69 8.36 -7.13
N ILE A 303 10.59 7.98 -7.77
CA ILE A 303 9.32 7.72 -7.06
C ILE A 303 9.49 6.60 -6.05
N TYR A 304 10.12 5.49 -6.45
CA TYR A 304 10.33 4.36 -5.56
C TYR A 304 11.11 4.76 -4.31
N THR A 305 12.16 5.58 -4.48
CA THR A 305 12.94 6.13 -3.36
C THR A 305 12.12 7.03 -2.44
N CYS A 306 11.16 7.78 -2.99
CA CYS A 306 10.27 8.63 -2.19
C CYS A 306 9.21 7.83 -1.41
N VAL A 307 8.80 6.66 -1.90
CA VAL A 307 7.77 5.83 -1.29
C VAL A 307 8.38 4.86 -0.27
N ASP A 308 9.46 4.19 -0.64
CA ASP A 308 10.09 3.13 0.14
C ASP A 308 11.61 3.31 0.10
N TYR A 309 12.08 4.20 0.96
CA TYR A 309 13.50 4.54 1.06
C TYR A 309 14.39 3.32 1.38
N GLU A 310 13.93 2.45 2.28
CA GLU A 310 14.70 1.30 2.77
C GLU A 310 14.84 0.21 1.70
N ASN A 311 13.76 -0.13 0.97
CA ASN A 311 13.86 -1.12 -0.11
C ASN A 311 14.49 -0.53 -1.38
N ALA A 312 14.29 0.76 -1.66
CA ALA A 312 15.05 1.47 -2.70
C ALA A 312 16.56 1.37 -2.45
N GLN A 313 16.99 1.43 -1.19
CA GLN A 313 18.40 1.30 -0.84
C GLN A 313 18.98 -0.10 -1.11
N VAL A 314 18.17 -1.16 -1.03
CA VAL A 314 18.63 -2.55 -1.25
C VAL A 314 18.60 -2.95 -2.73
N ASN A 315 17.56 -2.53 -3.45
CA ASN A 315 17.27 -3.04 -4.80
C ASN A 315 17.66 -2.09 -5.92
N ALA A 316 17.95 -0.82 -5.64
CA ALA A 316 18.32 0.09 -6.71
C ALA A 316 19.79 -0.13 -7.09
N GLU A 317 20.01 -0.63 -8.31
CA GLU A 317 21.22 -0.31 -9.07
C GLU A 317 21.19 1.18 -9.40
N ILE A 318 21.32 2.05 -8.38
CA ILE A 318 21.39 3.49 -8.56
C ILE A 318 22.66 3.74 -9.37
N LYS A 319 22.51 4.02 -10.67
CA LYS A 319 23.57 4.58 -11.49
C LYS A 319 24.15 5.76 -10.71
N THR A 320 25.43 5.66 -10.35
CA THR A 320 26.11 6.67 -9.55
C THR A 320 25.96 8.00 -10.26
N SER A 321 25.40 9.01 -9.59
CA SER A 321 25.35 10.33 -10.20
C SER A 321 26.77 10.82 -10.42
N THR A 322 27.07 11.29 -11.62
CA THR A 322 28.34 11.95 -11.98
C THR A 322 28.56 13.26 -11.23
N PHE A 323 27.61 13.67 -10.39
CA PHE A 323 27.63 14.89 -9.61
C PHE A 323 28.38 14.73 -8.29
N PRO A 324 29.07 15.79 -7.83
CA PRO A 324 29.74 15.78 -6.54
C PRO A 324 28.73 15.58 -5.41
N ILE A 325 29.03 14.66 -4.51
CA ILE A 325 28.21 14.37 -3.33
C ILE A 325 28.42 15.50 -2.29
N THR A 326 27.32 16.09 -1.81
CA THR A 326 27.36 17.01 -0.65
C THR A 326 26.90 16.29 0.60
N LEU A 327 27.76 16.29 1.62
CA LEU A 327 27.46 15.80 2.97
C LEU A 327 26.89 16.92 3.86
N GLY A 328 25.99 16.56 4.78
CA GLY A 328 25.50 17.46 5.81
C GLY A 328 26.55 17.74 6.88
N GLU A 329 26.48 18.91 7.53
CA GLU A 329 27.49 19.33 8.51
C GLU A 329 27.50 18.47 9.78
N GLU A 330 26.33 17.98 10.22
CA GLU A 330 26.22 17.02 11.33
C GLU A 330 26.84 15.67 10.98
N THR A 331 26.49 15.11 9.82
CA THR A 331 27.06 13.85 9.32
C THR A 331 28.58 13.95 9.21
N TYR A 332 29.10 15.09 8.76
CA TYR A 332 30.55 15.33 8.73
C TYR A 332 31.16 15.33 10.13
N ARG A 333 30.53 16.00 11.11
CA ARG A 333 31.02 16.00 12.51
C ARG A 333 31.03 14.61 13.13
N GLU A 334 30.00 13.82 12.88
CA GLU A 334 29.92 12.43 13.36
C GLU A 334 31.01 11.55 12.73
N MET A 335 31.17 11.63 11.40
CA MET A 335 32.26 10.93 10.71
C MET A 335 33.63 11.32 11.25
N LYS A 336 33.85 12.62 11.49
CA LYS A 336 35.12 13.12 12.03
C LYS A 336 35.39 12.57 13.43
N LYS A 337 34.42 12.63 14.34
CA LYS A 337 34.54 12.07 15.70
C LYS A 337 34.83 10.58 15.68
N ARG A 338 34.15 9.83 14.81
CA ARG A 338 34.36 8.39 14.64
C ARG A 338 35.79 8.11 14.15
N TRP A 339 36.25 8.84 13.14
CA TRP A 339 37.61 8.74 12.62
C TRP A 339 38.67 9.02 13.70
N GLU A 340 38.50 10.12 14.46
CA GLU A 340 39.40 10.46 15.57
C GLU A 340 39.47 9.34 16.61
N LYS A 341 38.33 8.70 16.93
CA LYS A 341 38.28 7.56 17.85
C LYS A 341 39.01 6.32 17.31
N GLU A 342 38.77 5.95 16.05
CA GLU A 342 39.42 4.80 15.40
C GLU A 342 40.94 4.98 15.25
N VAL A 343 41.40 6.20 14.97
CA VAL A 343 42.84 6.54 14.95
C VAL A 343 43.46 6.36 16.33
N THR A 344 42.76 6.77 17.39
CA THR A 344 43.25 6.64 18.77
C THR A 344 43.31 5.18 19.22
N GLU A 345 42.33 4.36 18.82
CA GLU A 345 42.25 2.93 19.14
C GLU A 345 43.24 2.06 18.35
N LYS A 346 43.67 2.47 17.15
CA LYS A 346 44.62 1.72 16.30
C LYS A 346 46.09 2.11 16.47
N ILE A 347 46.38 3.21 17.19
CA ILE A 347 47.76 3.68 17.48
C ILE A 347 48.28 3.13 18.83
N ILE A 348 47.42 2.49 19.63
CA ILE A 348 47.77 1.67 20.80
C ILE A 348 47.75 0.20 20.37
#